data_AF-A0A3R7W7L8-F1
#
_entry.id   AF-A0A3R7W7L8-F1
#
_cell.length_a   1.000
_cell.length_b   1.000
_cell.length_c   1.000
_cell.angle_alpha   90.00
_cell.angle_beta   90.00
_cell.angle_gamma   90.00
#
_symmetry.space_group_name_H-M   'P 1'
#
loop_
_entity.id
_entity.type
_entity.pdbx_description
1 polymer ?
#
loop_
_entity_poly.entity_id
_entity_poly.type
_entity_poly.pdbx_seq_one_letter_code
_entity_poly.pdbx_strand_id
1 'polypeptide(L)' 'METHEQLIVLLEQYKFENEKFARGNKSAGVRARKALMEIIKASKVRRSEIQEEKEWIVKK' A
#
# COMPACT_ATOMS: atom_id res chain seq x y z
N MET A 1 11.54 6.65 -1.96
CA MET A 1 10.42 7.34 -2.66
C MET A 1 9.57 6.37 -3.47
N GLU A 2 10.17 5.44 -4.22
CA GLU A 2 9.46 4.41 -5.01
C GLU A 2 8.37 3.64 -4.23
N THR A 3 8.65 3.23 -2.99
CA THR A 3 7.66 2.53 -2.14
C THR A 3 6.51 3.42 -1.65
N HIS A 4 6.72 4.74 -1.57
CA HIS A 4 5.64 5.69 -1.28
C HIS A 4 4.68 5.81 -2.45
N GLU A 5 5.19 5.95 -3.67
CA GLU A 5 4.37 5.97 -4.89
C GLU A 5 3.61 4.65 -5.05
N GLN A 6 4.28 3.51 -4.80
CA GLN A 6 3.65 2.20 -4.81
C GLN A 6 2.48 2.10 -3.81
N LEU A 7 2.62 2.67 -2.60
CA LEU A 7 1.55 2.71 -1.61
C LEU A 7 0.33 3.50 -2.11
N ILE A 8 0.55 4.64 -2.75
CA ILE A 8 -0.55 5.46 -3.30
C ILE A 8 -1.31 4.67 -4.37
N VAL A 9 -0.59 4.06 -5.32
CA VAL A 9 -1.18 3.25 -6.40
C VAL A 9 -1.99 2.08 -5.83
N LEU A 10 -1.45 1.37 -4.84
CA LEU A 10 -2.15 0.25 -4.22
C LEU A 10 -3.41 0.69 -3.46
N LEU A 11 -3.38 1.86 -2.82
CA LEU A 11 -4.53 2.43 -2.11
C LEU A 11 -5.65 2.82 -3.09
N GLU A 12 -5.31 3.45 -4.21
CA GLU A 12 -6.25 3.77 -5.29
C GLU A 12 -6.88 2.50 -5.88
N GLN A 13 -6.07 1.47 -6.14
CA GLN A 13 -6.55 0.18 -6.62
C GLN A 13 -7.50 -0.48 -5.61
N TYR A 14 -7.17 -0.44 -4.32
CA TYR A 14 -8.06 -0.94 -3.27
C TYR A 14 -9.40 -0.19 -3.28
N LYS A 15 -9.37 1.15 -3.31
CA LYS A 15 -10.58 1.98 -3.34
C LYS A 15 -11.48 1.61 -4.52
N PHE A 16 -10.91 1.51 -5.71
CA PHE A 16 -11.63 1.16 -6.93
C PHE A 16 -12.27 -0.24 -6.86
N GLU A 17 -11.52 -1.25 -6.40
CA GLU A 17 -12.06 -2.60 -6.27
C GLU A 17 -13.09 -2.72 -5.14
N ASN A 18 -12.92 -1.95 -4.06
CA ASN A 18 -13.88 -1.89 -2.97
C ASN A 18 -15.22 -1.31 -3.45
N GLU A 19 -15.20 -0.24 -4.26
CA GLU A 19 -16.41 0.32 -4.87
C GLU A 19 -17.12 -0.70 -5.78
N LYS A 20 -16.37 -1.43 -6.61
CA LYS A 20 -16.93 -2.51 -7.43
C LYS A 20 -17.53 -3.64 -6.59
N PHE A 21 -16.85 -4.01 -5.51
CA PHE A 21 -17.33 -5.04 -4.59
C PHE A 21 -18.62 -4.61 -3.88
N ALA A 22 -18.69 -3.37 -3.40
CA ALA A 22 -19.90 -2.80 -2.79
C ALA A 22 -21.10 -2.79 -3.76
N ARG A 23 -20.84 -2.71 -5.07
CA ARG A 23 -21.86 -2.83 -6.13
C ARG A 23 -22.19 -4.28 -6.52
N GLY A 24 -21.74 -5.28 -5.74
CA GLY A 24 -22.08 -6.69 -5.92
C GLY A 24 -21.09 -7.51 -6.76
N ASN A 25 -19.98 -6.93 -7.24
CA ASN A 25 -18.96 -7.70 -7.95
C ASN A 25 -18.11 -8.54 -6.99
N LYS A 26 -18.48 -9.81 -6.79
CA LYS A 26 -17.78 -10.73 -5.88
C LYS A 26 -16.30 -10.92 -6.20
N SER A 27 -15.92 -10.90 -7.49
CA SER A 27 -14.51 -11.03 -7.90
C SER A 27 -13.64 -9.84 -7.48
N ALA A 28 -14.24 -8.64 -7.41
CA ALA A 28 -13.57 -7.43 -6.93
C ALA A 28 -13.19 -7.55 -5.47
N GLY A 29 -13.95 -8.30 -4.66
CA GLY A 29 -13.60 -8.57 -3.26
C GLY A 29 -12.28 -9.33 -3.09
N VAL A 30 -11.96 -10.26 -4.00
CA VAL A 30 -10.66 -10.96 -3.99
C VAL A 30 -9.52 -9.99 -4.30
N ARG A 31 -9.71 -9.12 -5.31
CA ARG A 31 -8.71 -8.12 -5.70
C ARG A 31 -8.50 -7.05 -4.62
N ALA A 32 -9.58 -6.58 -3.97
CA ALA A 32 -9.52 -5.64 -2.85
C ALA A 32 -8.71 -6.22 -1.68
N ARG A 33 -8.95 -7.48 -1.28
CA ARG A 33 -8.16 -8.13 -0.23
C ARG A 33 -6.69 -8.28 -0.61
N LYS A 34 -6.40 -8.65 -1.86
CA LYS A 34 -5.03 -8.73 -2.35
C LYS A 34 -4.33 -7.37 -2.28
N ALA A 35 -4.98 -6.30 -2.72
CA ALA A 35 -4.45 -4.94 -2.63
C ALA A 35 -4.13 -4.54 -1.17
N LEU A 36 -5.02 -4.86 -0.22
CA LEU A 36 -4.76 -4.64 1.21
C LEU A 36 -3.55 -5.40 1.73
N MET A 37 -3.34 -6.66 1.31
CA MET A 37 -2.15 -7.43 1.69
C MET A 37 -0.86 -6.78 1.17
N GLU A 38 -0.87 -6.32 -0.09
CA GLU A 38 0.28 -5.62 -0.67
C GLU A 38 0.53 -4.26 0.02
N ILE A 39 -0.53 -3.52 0.41
CA ILE A 39 -0.40 -2.28 1.19
C ILE A 39 0.32 -2.54 2.52
N ILE A 40 -0.05 -3.61 3.25
CA ILE A 40 0.62 -3.97 4.51
C ILE A 40 2.11 -4.24 4.26
N LYS A 41 2.43 -4.97 3.20
CA LYS A 41 3.83 -5.28 2.84
C LYS A 41 4.61 -4.01 2.51
N ALA A 42 4.10 -3.19 1.60
CA ALA A 42 4.73 -1.93 1.21
C ALA A 42 4.87 -0.95 2.39
N SER A 43 3.89 -0.91 3.30
CA SER A 43 3.93 -0.06 4.49
C SER A 43 5.06 -0.47 5.44
N LYS A 44 5.30 -1.78 5.61
CA LYS A 44 6.42 -2.28 6.41
C LYS A 44 7.77 -1.87 5.81
N VAL A 45 7.91 -2.00 4.49
CA VAL A 45 9.13 -1.60 3.78
C VAL A 45 9.36 -0.10 3.92
N ARG A 46 8.35 0.74 3.60
CA ARG A 46 8.49 2.19 3.71
C ARG A 46 8.80 2.65 5.14
N ARG A 47 8.25 1.97 6.16
CA ARG A 47 8.60 2.24 7.57
C ARG A 47 10.08 1.97 7.83
N SER A 48 10.64 0.86 7.35
CA SER A 48 12.07 0.56 7.51
C SER A 48 12.94 1.58 6.78
N GLU A 49 12.59 1.95 5.54
CA GLU A 49 13.31 2.99 4.80
C GLU A 49 13.34 4.32 5.57
N ILE A 50 12.22 4.75 6.15
CA ILE A 50 12.17 5.98 6.96
C ILE A 50 13.08 5.89 8.19
N GLN A 51 13.14 4.73 8.84
CA GLN A 51 14.02 4.52 9.98
C GLN A 51 15.49 4.60 9.57
N GLU A 52 15.87 4.01 8.44
CA GLU A 52 17.23 4.08 7.88
C GLU A 52 17.60 5.52 7.46
N GLU A 53 16.69 6.21 6.77
CA GLU A 53 16.83 7.64 6.41
C GLU A 53 17.08 8.50 7.66
N LYS A 54 16.32 8.27 8.74
CA LYS A 54 16.49 8.96 10.02
C LYS A 54 17.87 8.67 10.64
N GLU A 55 18.31 7.43 10.66
CA GLU A 55 19.63 7.06 11.20
C GLU A 55 20.77 7.72 10.43
N TRP A 56 20.64 7.87 9.12
CA TRP A 56 21.63 8.58 8.30
C TRP A 56 21.63 10.10 8.57
N ILE A 57 20.46 10.71 8.72
CA ILE A 57 20.34 12.14 9.06
C ILE A 57 20.97 12.44 10.42
N VAL A 58 20.77 11.58 11.42
CA VAL A 58 21.28 11.79 12.78
C VAL A 58 22.80 11.58 12.88
N LYS A 59 23.38 10.76 12.00
CA LYS A 59 24.83 10.49 11.96
C LYS A 59 25.64 11.57 11.23
N LYS A 60 24.98 12.47 10.51
CA LYS A 60 25.59 13.52 9.69
C LYS A 60 25.61 14.85 10.43
#